data_AF-Q1AUA5-F1
#
_entry.id   AF-Q1AUA5-F1
#
_cell.length_a   1.000
_cell.length_b   1.000
_cell.length_c   1.000
_cell.angle_alpha   90.00
_cell.angle_beta   90.00
_cell.angle_gamma   90.00
#
_symmetry.space_group_name_H-M   'P 1'
#
loop_
_entity.id
_entity.type
_entity.pdbx_description
1 polymer ?
#
loop_
_entity_poly.entity_id
_entity_poly.type
_entity_poly.pdbx_seq_one_letter_code
_entity_poly.pdbx_strand_id
1 'polypeptide(L)'
;MTFHDSRRQAFWIIASHAGGKTRVLVLIPRRDNEVLPVFSSVEEAEAFLKLGAFAGYRAAEVGPEELVSRLSGPCKRVDRVALDPPPEAIFEGMVLDLVSMDRAEFVSVLARSAQKRPPV
;
A
#
# COMPACT_ATOMS: atom_id res chain seq x y z
N MET A 1 -13.59 18.38 -18.87
CA MET A 1 -13.24 19.14 -17.65
C MET A 1 -12.69 18.16 -16.63
N THR A 2 -11.38 17.98 -16.58
CA THR A 2 -10.75 17.17 -15.52
C THR A 2 -9.89 18.13 -14.73
N PHE A 3 -10.37 18.49 -13.54
CA PHE A 3 -9.57 19.28 -12.61
C PHE A 3 -8.33 18.46 -12.28
N HIS A 4 -7.17 18.92 -12.75
CA HIS A 4 -5.89 18.62 -12.10
C HIS A 4 -5.94 19.30 -10.74
N ASP A 5 -6.67 18.68 -9.81
CA ASP A 5 -6.48 18.97 -8.40
C ASP A 5 -4.99 18.67 -8.14
N SER A 6 -4.30 19.66 -7.58
CA SER A 6 -2.89 19.56 -7.19
C SER A 6 -2.76 18.65 -5.94
N ARG A 7 -3.49 17.53 -5.93
CA ARG A 7 -3.86 16.82 -4.71
C ARG A 7 -2.67 16.11 -4.13
N ARG A 8 -2.63 16.17 -2.80
CA ARG A 8 -1.87 15.30 -1.91
C ARG A 8 -1.71 13.93 -2.58
N GLN A 9 -0.47 13.49 -2.77
CA GLN A 9 -0.17 12.18 -3.33
C GLN A 9 -1.03 11.12 -2.63
N ALA A 10 -2.02 10.57 -3.31
CA ALA A 10 -2.88 9.53 -2.77
C ALA A 10 -2.24 8.17 -3.07
N PHE A 11 -2.45 7.23 -2.16
CA PHE A 11 -2.09 5.83 -2.34
C PHE A 11 -3.33 4.98 -2.15
N TRP A 12 -3.30 3.76 -2.65
CA TRP A 12 -4.35 2.77 -2.44
C TRP A 12 -3.78 1.58 -1.69
N ILE A 13 -4.52 1.12 -0.69
CA ILE A 13 -4.26 -0.14 0.00
C ILE A 13 -5.46 -1.06 -0.17
N ILE A 14 -5.23 -2.36 -0.01
CA ILE A 14 -6.31 -3.32 -0.01
C ILE A 14 -6.79 -3.52 1.42
N ALA A 15 -8.06 -3.22 1.69
CA ALA A 15 -8.62 -3.31 3.03
C ALA A 15 -10.01 -3.95 3.04
N SER A 16 -10.31 -4.70 4.09
CA SER A 16 -11.66 -5.19 4.38
C SER A 16 -12.23 -4.47 5.59
N HIS A 17 -13.54 -4.24 5.56
CA HIS A 17 -14.30 -3.66 6.66
C HIS A 17 -15.34 -4.70 7.09
N ALA A 18 -15.00 -5.50 8.10
CA ALA A 18 -15.87 -6.55 8.60
C ALA A 18 -15.97 -6.46 10.13
N GLY A 19 -17.19 -6.55 10.66
CA GLY A 19 -17.44 -6.54 12.11
C GLY A 19 -16.92 -5.29 12.83
N GLY A 20 -16.99 -4.12 12.18
CA GLY A 20 -16.56 -2.84 12.76
C GLY A 20 -15.04 -2.64 12.84
N LYS A 21 -14.25 -3.55 12.28
CA LYS A 21 -12.78 -3.45 12.24
C LYS A 21 -12.29 -3.35 10.80
N THR A 22 -11.40 -2.40 10.54
CA THR A 22 -10.65 -2.32 9.29
C THR A 22 -9.45 -3.25 9.36
N ARG A 23 -9.35 -4.19 8.41
CA ARG A 23 -8.17 -5.05 8.24
C ARG A 23 -7.49 -4.67 6.94
N VAL A 24 -6.19 -4.45 6.99
CA VAL A 24 -5.36 -4.21 5.81
C VAL A 24 -4.85 -5.56 5.32
N LEU A 25 -4.84 -5.78 4.01
CA LEU A 25 -4.25 -6.96 3.40
C LEU A 25 -2.74 -6.91 3.57
N VAL A 26 -2.16 -8.00 4.07
CA VAL A 26 -0.72 -8.20 4.20
C VAL A 26 -0.39 -9.53 3.55
N LEU A 27 0.61 -9.54 2.69
CA LEU A 27 1.12 -10.71 1.98
C LEU A 27 2.27 -11.31 2.79
N ILE A 28 2.37 -12.64 2.79
CA ILE A 28 3.43 -13.36 3.52
C ILE A 28 4.16 -14.28 2.52
N PRO A 29 5.05 -13.74 1.66
CA PRO A 29 5.76 -14.53 0.63
C PRO A 29 6.72 -15.56 1.21
N ARG A 30 7.27 -15.31 2.40
CA ARG A 30 8.13 -16.24 3.16
C ARG A 30 7.68 -16.25 4.62
N ARG A 31 8.00 -17.33 5.36
CA ARG A 31 7.71 -17.40 6.79
C ARG A 31 8.26 -16.14 7.47
N ASP A 32 7.36 -15.43 8.14
CA ASP A 32 7.64 -14.26 8.97
C ASP A 32 8.14 -13.00 8.24
N ASN A 33 7.89 -12.88 6.93
CA ASN A 33 8.12 -11.62 6.19
C ASN A 33 6.77 -11.02 5.77
N GLU A 34 6.25 -10.07 6.55
CA GLU A 34 4.97 -9.40 6.29
C GLU A 34 5.17 -8.24 5.29
N VAL A 35 4.54 -8.34 4.12
CA VAL A 35 4.64 -7.36 3.04
C VAL A 35 3.29 -6.65 2.83
N LEU A 36 3.29 -5.31 2.91
CA LEU A 36 2.12 -4.51 2.59
C LEU A 36 2.16 -4.08 1.11
N PRO A 37 1.21 -4.50 0.27
CA PRO A 37 1.05 -3.92 -1.06
C PRO A 37 0.45 -2.52 -0.95
N VAL A 38 1.11 -1.56 -1.60
CA VAL A 38 0.68 -0.16 -1.74
C VAL A 38 0.65 0.18 -3.21
N PHE A 39 -0.41 0.83 -3.65
CA PHE A 39 -0.61 1.18 -5.05
C PHE A 39 -0.64 2.69 -5.25
N SER A 40 -0.09 3.17 -6.36
CA SER A 40 -0.12 4.57 -6.78
C SER A 40 -1.37 4.90 -7.61
N SER A 41 -2.13 3.88 -8.01
CA SER A 41 -3.41 4.02 -8.73
C SER A 41 -4.47 3.05 -8.21
N VAL A 42 -5.74 3.40 -8.44
CA VAL A 42 -6.88 2.51 -8.10
C VAL A 42 -6.95 1.34 -9.07
N GLU A 43 -6.57 1.56 -10.33
CA GLU A 43 -6.61 0.58 -11.41
C GLU A 43 -5.70 -0.61 -11.10
N GLU A 44 -4.47 -0.36 -10.64
CA GLU A 44 -3.52 -1.41 -10.22
C GLU A 44 -4.03 -2.15 -8.99
N ALA A 45 -4.55 -1.43 -7.99
CA ALA A 45 -5.14 -2.03 -6.79
C ALA A 45 -6.31 -2.97 -7.12
N GLU A 46 -7.17 -2.56 -8.06
CA GLU A 46 -8.29 -3.39 -8.51
C GLU A 46 -7.83 -4.60 -9.34
N ALA A 47 -6.84 -4.43 -10.21
CA ALA A 47 -6.27 -5.55 -10.98
C ALA A 47 -5.69 -6.61 -10.03
N PHE A 48 -4.96 -6.17 -9.01
CA PHE A 48 -4.40 -7.03 -7.97
C PHE A 48 -5.51 -7.77 -7.19
N LEU A 49 -6.57 -7.07 -6.79
CA LEU A 49 -7.73 -7.65 -6.11
C LEU A 49 -8.43 -8.74 -6.92
N LYS A 50 -8.65 -8.48 -8.22
CA LYS A 50 -9.34 -9.38 -9.14
C LYS A 50 -8.58 -10.69 -9.28
N LEU A 51 -7.25 -10.63 -9.43
CA LEU A 51 -6.43 -11.83 -9.60
C LEU A 51 -6.25 -12.61 -8.29
N GLY A 52 -6.13 -11.93 -7.15
CA GLY A 52 -5.96 -12.58 -5.85
C GLY A 52 -7.21 -13.22 -5.25
N ALA A 53 -8.38 -13.01 -5.86
CA ALA A 53 -9.67 -13.50 -5.36
C ALA A 53 -9.92 -13.16 -3.86
N PHE A 54 -9.46 -11.99 -3.41
CA PHE A 54 -9.60 -11.53 -2.02
C PHE A 54 -11.03 -11.09 -1.69
N ALA A 55 -11.95 -12.05 -1.55
CA ALA A 55 -13.35 -11.77 -1.23
C ALA A 55 -13.48 -10.94 0.06
N GLY A 56 -14.29 -9.87 0.00
CA GLY A 56 -14.54 -8.96 1.13
C GLY A 56 -13.47 -7.88 1.33
N TYR A 57 -12.41 -7.86 0.52
CA TYR A 57 -11.47 -6.75 0.46
C TYR A 57 -11.82 -5.79 -0.69
N ARG A 58 -11.43 -4.53 -0.53
CA ARG A 58 -11.59 -3.48 -1.55
C ARG A 58 -10.38 -2.54 -1.56
N ALA A 59 -10.15 -1.88 -2.68
CA ALA A 59 -9.20 -0.77 -2.74
C ALA A 59 -9.72 0.38 -1.87
N ALA A 60 -8.85 0.93 -1.03
CA ALA A 60 -9.14 2.05 -0.16
C ALA A 60 -8.06 3.12 -0.37
N GLU A 61 -8.50 4.32 -0.72
CA GLU A 61 -7.64 5.49 -0.84
C GLU A 61 -7.13 5.91 0.55
N VAL A 62 -5.84 6.21 0.64
CA VAL A 62 -5.16 6.69 1.85
C VAL A 62 -4.17 7.79 1.49
N GLY A 63 -4.12 8.83 2.31
CA GLY A 63 -3.10 9.88 2.18
C GLY A 63 -1.74 9.41 2.71
N PRO A 64 -0.64 10.16 2.44
CA PRO A 64 0.70 9.80 2.90
C PRO A 64 0.79 9.76 4.43
N GLU A 65 0.17 10.72 5.12
CA GLU A 65 0.15 10.79 6.58
C GLU A 65 -0.63 9.64 7.21
N GLU A 66 -1.77 9.28 6.61
CA GLU A 66 -2.56 8.12 7.05
C GLU A 66 -1.80 6.82 6.83
N LEU A 67 -1.10 6.69 5.69
CA LEU A 67 -0.29 5.52 5.38
C LEU A 67 0.87 5.37 6.37
N VAL A 68 1.55 6.47 6.73
CA VAL A 68 2.57 6.48 7.80
C VAL A 68 1.98 6.07 9.16
N SER A 69 0.80 6.59 9.51
CA SER A 69 0.10 6.23 10.75
C SER A 69 -0.23 4.73 10.80
N ARG A 70 -0.70 4.17 9.68
CA ARG A 70 -0.97 2.73 9.54
C ARG A 70 0.30 1.90 9.73
N LEU A 71 1.38 2.25 9.03
CA LEU A 71 2.69 1.58 9.12
C LEU A 71 3.35 1.71 10.50
N SER A 72 3.01 2.75 11.27
CA SER A 72 3.52 2.97 12.62
C SER A 72 2.65 2.32 13.71
N GLY A 73 1.39 2.01 13.42
CA GLY A 73 0.44 1.45 14.38
C GLY A 73 -0.13 0.10 13.95
N PRO A 74 -1.34 0.05 13.33
CA PRO A 74 -2.00 -1.20 12.95
C PRO A 74 -1.16 -2.17 12.12
N CYS A 75 -0.27 -1.66 11.28
CA CYS A 75 0.61 -2.42 10.40
C CYS A 75 2.07 -2.44 10.88
N LYS A 76 2.34 -2.25 12.18
CA LYS A 76 3.71 -2.20 12.73
C LYS A 76 4.54 -3.49 12.54
N ARG A 77 3.86 -4.61 12.28
CA ARG A 77 4.47 -5.92 12.02
C ARG A 77 4.90 -6.10 10.57
N VAL A 78 4.49 -5.19 9.68
CA VAL A 78 4.94 -5.18 8.29
C VAL A 78 6.42 -4.86 8.25
N ASP A 79 7.19 -5.73 7.62
CA ASP A 79 8.63 -5.58 7.42
C ASP A 79 8.90 -4.75 6.18
N ARG A 80 8.17 -5.02 5.10
CA ARG A 80 8.41 -4.44 3.78
C ARG A 80 7.14 -3.90 3.13
N VAL A 81 7.31 -2.90 2.27
CA VAL A 81 6.25 -2.33 1.45
C VAL A 81 6.56 -2.61 -0.02
N ALA A 82 5.62 -3.23 -0.72
CA ALA A 82 5.69 -3.41 -2.17
C ALA A 82 4.90 -2.28 -2.84
N LEU A 83 5.57 -1.45 -3.62
CA LEU A 83 4.94 -0.38 -4.38
C LEU A 83 4.57 -0.88 -5.78
N ASP A 84 3.29 -0.75 -6.15
CA ASP A 84 2.73 -1.20 -7.43
C ASP A 84 3.12 -2.64 -7.79
N PRO A 85 2.95 -3.62 -6.88
CA PRO A 85 3.28 -5.01 -7.21
C PRO A 85 2.37 -5.50 -8.34
N PRO A 86 2.92 -6.19 -9.35
CA PRO A 86 2.10 -6.75 -10.42
C PRO A 86 1.16 -7.82 -9.82
N PRO A 87 -0.05 -8.00 -10.37
CA PRO A 87 -1.00 -8.99 -9.87
C PRO A 87 -0.39 -10.40 -9.73
N GLU A 88 0.49 -10.79 -10.65
CA GLU A 88 1.16 -12.10 -10.69
C GLU A 88 2.05 -12.35 -9.47
N ALA A 89 2.50 -11.29 -8.78
CA ALA A 89 3.32 -11.37 -7.58
C ALA A 89 2.61 -12.12 -6.42
N ILE A 90 1.28 -12.28 -6.49
CA ILE A 90 0.50 -13.09 -5.55
C ILE A 90 0.92 -14.56 -5.60
N PHE A 91 1.24 -15.07 -6.79
CA PHE A 91 1.64 -16.46 -7.01
C PHE A 91 3.17 -16.63 -6.97
N GLU A 92 3.89 -15.56 -7.27
CA GLU A 92 5.36 -15.56 -7.36
C GLU A 92 5.99 -14.77 -6.22
N GLY A 93 6.17 -15.41 -5.06
CA GLY A 93 6.74 -14.76 -3.87
C GLY A 93 8.12 -14.12 -4.07
N MET A 94 8.89 -14.56 -5.08
CA MET A 94 10.18 -13.94 -5.45
C MET A 94 10.01 -12.54 -6.06
N VAL A 95 8.90 -12.28 -6.77
CA VAL A 95 8.61 -10.97 -7.36
C VAL A 95 8.37 -9.94 -6.25
N LEU A 96 7.62 -10.33 -5.20
CA LEU A 96 7.40 -9.48 -4.03
C LEU A 96 8.69 -9.09 -3.33
N ASP A 97 9.67 -10.00 -3.24
CA ASP A 97 10.98 -9.70 -2.63
C ASP A 97 11.78 -8.66 -3.44
N LEU A 98 11.57 -8.57 -4.76
CA LEU A 98 12.29 -7.65 -5.65
C LEU A 98 11.66 -6.25 -5.71
N VAL A 99 10.32 -6.17 -5.67
CA VAL A 99 9.58 -4.90 -5.79
C VAL A 99 9.25 -4.28 -4.44
N SER A 100 9.73 -4.87 -3.34
CA SER A 100 9.52 -4.33 -2.00
C SER A 100 10.74 -3.63 -1.43
N MET A 101 10.49 -2.63 -0.60
CA MET A 101 11.51 -1.92 0.16
C MET A 101 11.19 -1.99 1.65
N ASP A 102 12.18 -1.73 2.50
CA ASP A 102 11.99 -1.73 3.94
C ASP A 102 10.95 -0.69 4.37
N ARG A 103 10.09 -1.04 5.34
CA ARG A 103 9.06 -0.13 5.87
C ARG A 103 9.65 1.20 6.31
N ALA A 104 10.79 1.19 7.00
CA ALA A 104 11.44 2.39 7.51
C ALA A 104 11.95 3.30 6.38
N GLU A 105 12.44 2.71 5.29
CA GLU A 105 12.86 3.44 4.10
C GLU A 105 11.64 4.06 3.41
N PHE A 106 10.58 3.30 3.22
CA PHE A 106 9.35 3.79 2.61
C PHE A 106 8.74 4.97 3.39
N VAL A 107 8.67 4.89 4.72
CA VAL A 107 8.22 6.01 5.58
C VAL A 107 9.12 7.24 5.39
N SER A 108 10.43 7.03 5.28
CA SER A 108 11.39 8.12 5.06
C SER A 108 11.19 8.79 3.69
N VAL A 109 10.88 8.01 2.65
CA VAL A 109 10.54 8.52 1.31
C VAL A 109 9.26 9.35 1.37
N LEU A 110 8.20 8.86 2.02
CA LEU A 110 6.94 9.61 2.18
C LEU A 110 7.15 10.94 2.90
N ALA A 111 7.94 10.92 3.99
CA ALA A 111 8.25 12.12 4.76
C ALA A 111 9.05 13.16 3.95
N ARG A 112 9.94 12.71 3.05
CA ARG A 112 10.71 13.60 2.16
C ARG A 112 9.84 14.19 1.05
N SER A 113 8.93 13.41 0.49
CA SER A 113 7.99 13.87 -0.54
C SER A 113 7.02 14.93 0.01
N ALA A 114 6.65 14.83 1.29
CA ALA A 114 5.86 15.86 1.97
C ALA A 114 6.63 17.20 2.15
N GLN A 115 7.95 17.13 2.37
CA GLN A 115 8.82 18.31 2.58
C GLN A 115 9.21 19.05 1.29
N LYS A 116 9.12 18.40 0.12
CA LYS A 116 9.44 19.02 -1.18
C LYS A 116 8.43 20.05 -1.67
N ARG A 117 7.35 20.34 -0.94
CA ARG A 117 6.46 21.46 -1.25
C ARG A 117 7.16 22.78 -0.91
N PRO A 118 7.47 23.66 -1.89
CA PRO A 118 7.92 25.00 -1.56
C PRO A 118 6.81 25.74 -0.80
N PRO A 119 7.15 26.62 0.16
CA PRO A 119 6.16 27.52 0.74
C PRO A 119 5.58 28.39 -0.37
N VAL A 120 4.24 28.47 -0.42
CA VAL A 120 3.50 29.41 -1.28
C VAL A 120 3.62 30.81 -0.69
#